data_AF-A0A8B7DZ62-F1
#
_entry.id   AF-A0A8B7DZ62-F1
#
_cell.length_a   1.000
_cell.length_b   1.000
_cell.length_c   1.000
_cell.angle_alpha   90.00
_cell.angle_beta   90.00
_cell.angle_gamma   90.00
#
_symmetry.space_group_name_H-M   'P 1'
#
loop_
_entity.id
_entity.type
_entity.pdbx_description
1 polymer ?
#
loop_
_entity_poly.entity_id
_entity_poly.type
_entity_poly.pdbx_seq_one_letter_code
_entity_poly.pdbx_strand_id
1 'polypeptide(L)'
;MSGRRSNSVWSKFEKLETKSGKGCKARCRICKKELQGLVARMKVHLNKCCHENNTEGDIITSQSQKAVFDEQIARMIFATNLSFQLVEHPEFQKLMLMLSPGYSGPTRKDVADKLLTIVFDKEKVTTETSDVYLADTIDTSGSPHTSEYLEELAVSSIKNIELEVGCRVGSIVTDNAANVSKMRHNIESRSDIDVVTYGCSAHLMNLLAHDLEIDNVKDHIVNIVKYFRNHHFALAEYRKAGGQKLVLPQDTRWNTMCDCLKLYIANWSTLLKICESNRAIIDTTVQQNVSNLVIKRSAEDLLARLEPIAFALDKAQSDKCKIADVVEVWKNLENKLLCKSEKVTQNKFKKRYDKAVIPSHFLANLLHPHYQGRKLNEIEKNTALEYANLQYPHIIPTVMKFRGKSYPFLEFEFRLEVLTELSSVQWWRSHRDNIESKTLNTILQLMTAVASSAGVERVFSSYGLVHSKLKNRLGTEKAAKLVFLFKENSFHERCETTNGPKMAFVVLLEMKENIKVDFNTAVKKE
;
A
#
# COMPACT_ATOMS: atom_id res chain seq x y z
N MET A 1 -83.27 15.61 -25.45
CA MET A 1 -82.27 16.36 -24.66
C MET A 1 -81.40 15.38 -23.89
N SER A 2 -80.22 15.05 -24.43
CA SER A 2 -79.20 14.25 -23.74
C SER A 2 -77.94 15.11 -23.60
N GLY A 3 -77.92 15.99 -22.60
CA GLY A 3 -76.74 16.79 -22.28
C GLY A 3 -75.65 15.90 -21.69
N ARG A 4 -74.50 15.80 -22.36
CA ARG A 4 -73.30 15.15 -21.79
C ARG A 4 -73.00 15.76 -20.42
N ARG A 5 -72.87 14.93 -19.38
CA ARG A 5 -72.42 15.35 -18.05
C ARG A 5 -71.09 16.10 -18.16
N SER A 6 -71.01 17.30 -17.61
CA SER A 6 -69.78 18.09 -17.54
C SER A 6 -68.72 17.32 -16.76
N ASN A 7 -67.50 17.24 -17.30
CA ASN A 7 -66.40 16.49 -16.69
C ASN A 7 -65.98 17.16 -15.36
N SER A 8 -65.72 16.36 -14.31
CA SER A 8 -65.39 16.85 -12.95
C SER A 8 -64.23 17.84 -12.89
N VAL A 9 -63.33 17.80 -13.87
CA VAL A 9 -62.19 18.72 -14.04
C VAL A 9 -62.63 20.19 -14.14
N TRP A 10 -63.82 20.48 -14.68
CA TRP A 10 -64.32 21.85 -14.80
C TRP A 10 -64.55 22.57 -13.47
N SER A 11 -64.66 21.84 -12.34
CA SER A 11 -64.74 22.45 -11.00
C SER A 11 -63.54 23.34 -10.67
N LYS A 12 -62.35 23.03 -11.22
CA LYS A 12 -61.10 23.78 -11.00
C LYS A 12 -60.86 24.89 -12.02
N PHE A 13 -61.80 25.13 -12.93
CA PHE A 13 -61.67 26.10 -14.01
C PHE A 13 -62.92 26.98 -14.14
N GLU A 14 -62.75 28.15 -14.72
CA GLU A 14 -63.82 29.06 -15.13
C GLU A 14 -63.97 28.98 -16.66
N LYS A 15 -65.20 28.82 -17.15
CA LYS A 15 -65.48 28.71 -18.59
C LYS A 15 -65.66 30.11 -19.18
N LEU A 16 -64.91 30.41 -20.23
CA LEU A 16 -64.98 31.67 -20.97
C LEU A 16 -65.55 31.40 -22.38
N GLU A 17 -66.57 32.16 -22.75
CA GLU A 17 -67.19 32.08 -24.08
C GLU A 17 -66.37 32.87 -25.11
N THR A 18 -66.32 32.36 -26.35
CA THR A 18 -65.62 33.02 -27.44
C THR A 18 -66.63 33.64 -28.42
N LYS A 19 -66.32 34.84 -28.95
CA LYS A 19 -67.22 35.61 -29.83
C LYS A 19 -67.55 34.95 -31.19
N SER A 20 -66.93 33.82 -31.52
CA SER A 20 -67.08 33.11 -32.81
C SER A 20 -67.87 31.80 -32.74
N GLY A 21 -68.50 31.46 -31.60
CA GLY A 21 -69.44 30.34 -31.48
C GLY A 21 -68.86 28.92 -31.66
N LYS A 22 -67.58 28.77 -31.98
CA LYS A 22 -66.88 27.48 -32.08
C LYS A 22 -65.76 27.38 -31.03
N GLY A 23 -66.04 26.66 -29.94
CA GLY A 23 -65.09 26.32 -28.88
C GLY A 23 -65.13 27.27 -27.67
N CYS A 24 -64.83 26.75 -26.49
CA CYS A 24 -64.74 27.52 -25.25
C CYS A 24 -63.29 27.61 -24.75
N LYS A 25 -62.94 28.70 -24.05
CA LYS A 25 -61.70 28.80 -23.28
C LYS A 25 -61.96 28.45 -21.82
N ALA A 26 -60.94 27.99 -21.12
CA ALA A 26 -60.97 27.67 -19.70
C ALA A 26 -59.86 28.46 -18.99
N ARG A 27 -60.20 29.14 -17.92
CA ARG A 27 -59.24 29.84 -17.04
C ARG A 27 -59.04 29.01 -15.77
N CYS A 28 -57.80 28.68 -15.44
CA CYS A 28 -57.49 27.94 -14.21
C CYS A 28 -57.83 28.79 -12.98
N ARG A 29 -58.57 28.25 -12.02
CA ARG A 29 -58.90 29.01 -10.80
C ARG A 29 -57.70 29.22 -9.88
N ILE A 30 -56.66 28.38 -9.99
CA ILE A 30 -55.44 28.37 -9.18
C ILE A 30 -54.44 29.41 -9.72
N CYS A 31 -53.83 29.16 -10.88
CA CYS A 31 -52.79 30.05 -11.43
C CYS A 31 -53.32 31.13 -12.41
N LYS A 32 -54.64 31.23 -12.60
CA LYS A 32 -55.33 32.16 -13.53
C LYS A 32 -54.96 32.03 -15.01
N LYS A 33 -54.14 31.05 -15.41
CA LYS A 33 -53.77 30.81 -16.82
C LYS A 33 -54.98 30.42 -17.66
N GLU A 34 -55.11 31.04 -18.82
CA GLU A 34 -56.13 30.70 -19.83
C GLU A 34 -55.63 29.70 -20.86
N LEU A 35 -56.46 28.72 -21.20
CA LEU A 35 -56.20 27.71 -22.21
C LEU A 35 -57.48 27.32 -22.93
N GLN A 36 -57.37 26.51 -23.97
CA GLN A 36 -58.54 25.98 -24.66
C GLN A 36 -59.28 24.97 -23.76
N GLY A 37 -60.61 25.07 -23.72
CA GLY A 37 -61.51 24.27 -22.86
C GLY A 37 -61.66 22.81 -23.28
N LEU A 38 -60.55 22.15 -23.56
CA LEU A 38 -60.46 20.72 -23.81
C LEU A 38 -60.03 20.03 -22.51
N VAL A 39 -60.83 19.07 -22.03
CA VAL A 39 -60.62 18.37 -20.76
C VAL A 39 -59.22 17.77 -20.66
N ALA A 40 -58.68 17.20 -21.74
CA ALA A 40 -57.33 16.64 -21.77
C ALA A 40 -56.25 17.69 -21.44
N ARG A 41 -56.34 18.90 -22.02
CA ARG A 41 -55.40 19.99 -21.75
C ARG A 41 -55.56 20.56 -20.35
N MET A 42 -56.79 20.61 -19.83
CA MET A 42 -57.06 21.04 -18.47
C MET A 42 -56.47 20.07 -17.43
N LYS A 43 -56.54 18.74 -17.66
CA LYS A 43 -55.90 17.74 -16.81
C LYS A 43 -54.37 17.84 -16.84
N VAL A 44 -53.77 17.96 -18.03
CA VAL A 44 -52.32 18.15 -18.19
C VAL A 44 -51.87 19.44 -17.51
N HIS A 45 -52.67 20.50 -17.60
CA HIS A 45 -52.40 21.74 -16.89
C HIS A 45 -52.45 21.54 -15.38
N LEU A 46 -53.49 20.90 -14.82
CA LEU A 46 -53.58 20.64 -13.37
C LEU A 46 -52.39 19.84 -12.83
N ASN A 47 -51.88 18.86 -13.57
CA ASN A 47 -50.69 18.10 -13.17
C ASN A 47 -49.42 18.97 -13.07
N LYS A 48 -49.41 20.14 -13.72
CA LYS A 48 -48.29 21.09 -13.75
C LYS A 48 -48.65 22.41 -13.07
N CYS A 49 -49.86 22.55 -12.55
CA CYS A 49 -50.38 23.77 -12.00
C CYS A 49 -49.98 23.82 -10.53
N CYS A 50 -49.01 24.66 -10.22
CA CYS A 50 -48.47 24.85 -8.89
C CYS A 50 -49.60 25.19 -7.91
N HIS A 51 -49.86 24.32 -6.93
CA HIS A 51 -50.70 24.64 -5.80
C HIS A 51 -49.86 25.44 -4.80
N GLU A 52 -50.33 26.61 -4.40
CA GLU A 52 -49.82 27.34 -3.24
C GLU A 52 -50.01 26.48 -1.99
N ASN A 53 -48.90 26.03 -1.41
CA ASN A 53 -48.60 26.24 0.00
C ASN A 53 -47.16 26.74 0.02
N ASN A 54 -47.03 28.06 0.11
CA ASN A 54 -45.77 28.74 0.24
C ASN A 54 -45.46 28.86 1.74
N THR A 55 -44.63 27.97 2.27
CA THR A 55 -43.82 28.21 3.48
C THR A 55 -42.64 27.24 3.45
N GLU A 56 -41.44 27.81 3.59
CA GLU A 56 -40.09 27.20 3.53
C GLU A 56 -39.54 27.11 2.11
N GLY A 57 -38.63 28.05 1.81
CA GLY A 57 -37.99 28.16 0.51
C GLY A 57 -37.34 26.84 0.12
N ASP A 58 -37.55 26.42 -1.13
CA ASP A 58 -36.85 25.29 -1.71
C ASP A 58 -35.35 25.48 -1.45
N ILE A 59 -34.80 24.64 -0.56
CA ILE A 59 -33.37 24.59 -0.29
C ILE A 59 -32.72 23.96 -1.53
N ILE A 60 -32.57 24.74 -2.60
CA ILE A 60 -31.93 24.28 -3.82
C ILE A 60 -30.43 24.22 -3.52
N THR A 61 -29.88 23.01 -3.49
CA THR A 61 -28.42 22.86 -3.39
C THR A 61 -27.80 23.40 -4.68
N SER A 62 -26.97 24.44 -4.57
CA SER A 62 -26.30 24.98 -5.75
C SER A 62 -25.34 23.96 -6.36
N GLN A 63 -24.99 24.11 -7.65
CA GLN A 63 -24.01 23.21 -8.27
C GLN A 63 -22.64 23.24 -7.59
N SER A 64 -22.24 24.38 -7.03
CA SER A 64 -20.99 24.52 -6.28
C SER A 64 -21.06 23.79 -4.93
N GLN A 65 -22.16 23.94 -4.19
CA GLN A 65 -22.37 23.21 -2.93
C GLN A 65 -22.48 21.71 -3.17
N LYS A 66 -23.17 21.30 -4.24
CA LYS A 66 -23.26 19.89 -4.65
C LYS A 66 -21.87 19.31 -4.91
N ALA A 67 -21.01 20.04 -5.63
CA ALA A 67 -19.65 19.58 -5.92
C ALA A 67 -18.82 19.38 -4.65
N VAL A 68 -18.95 20.27 -3.66
CA VAL A 68 -18.28 20.15 -2.36
C VAL A 68 -18.77 18.92 -1.59
N PHE A 69 -20.09 18.69 -1.55
CA PHE A 69 -20.66 17.51 -0.89
C PHE A 69 -20.30 16.20 -1.59
N ASP A 70 -20.40 16.16 -2.92
CA ASP A 70 -20.01 14.99 -3.72
C ASP A 70 -18.53 14.63 -3.48
N GLU A 71 -17.65 15.63 -3.44
CA GLU A 71 -16.23 15.45 -3.16
C GLU A 71 -16.00 14.90 -1.74
N GLN A 72 -16.66 15.47 -0.72
CA GLN A 72 -16.50 14.99 0.66
C GLN A 72 -17.05 13.57 0.86
N ILE A 73 -18.17 13.22 0.22
CA ILE A 73 -18.71 11.86 0.22
C ILE A 73 -17.73 10.90 -0.45
N ALA A 74 -17.15 11.29 -1.58
CA ALA A 74 -16.12 10.50 -2.25
C ALA A 74 -14.89 10.30 -1.34
N ARG A 75 -14.36 11.35 -0.72
CA ARG A 75 -13.26 11.27 0.27
C ARG A 75 -13.58 10.30 1.40
N MET A 76 -14.76 10.39 2.00
CA MET A 76 -15.19 9.46 3.05
C MET A 76 -15.16 8.01 2.55
N ILE A 77 -15.75 7.74 1.39
CA ILE A 77 -15.81 6.40 0.80
C ILE A 77 -14.41 5.85 0.52
N PHE A 78 -13.53 6.68 -0.04
CA PHE A 78 -12.17 6.28 -0.39
C PHE A 78 -11.31 6.06 0.86
N ALA A 79 -11.37 6.95 1.85
CA ALA A 79 -10.62 6.86 3.11
C ALA A 79 -11.02 5.66 3.96
N THR A 80 -12.29 5.28 3.95
CA THR A 80 -12.82 4.18 4.79
C THR A 80 -13.01 2.87 4.03
N ASN A 81 -12.64 2.84 2.74
CA ASN A 81 -12.89 1.71 1.85
C ASN A 81 -14.36 1.25 1.92
N LEU A 82 -15.33 2.16 1.80
CA LEU A 82 -16.75 1.80 1.73
C LEU A 82 -17.11 1.32 0.30
N SER A 83 -18.17 0.52 0.19
CA SER A 83 -18.68 0.11 -1.13
C SER A 83 -19.23 1.33 -1.87
N PHE A 84 -18.97 1.44 -3.18
CA PHE A 84 -19.54 2.51 -3.99
C PHE A 84 -21.06 2.38 -4.15
N GLN A 85 -21.64 1.23 -3.80
CA GLN A 85 -23.10 1.06 -3.74
C GLN A 85 -23.74 1.88 -2.61
N LEU A 86 -22.96 2.32 -1.62
CA LEU A 86 -23.45 3.10 -0.49
C LEU A 86 -24.22 4.34 -0.95
N VAL A 87 -23.72 5.06 -1.96
CA VAL A 87 -24.35 6.32 -2.43
C VAL A 87 -25.70 6.11 -3.11
N GLU A 88 -25.98 4.88 -3.53
CA GLU A 88 -27.25 4.47 -4.15
C GLU A 88 -28.15 3.71 -3.16
N HIS A 89 -27.71 3.46 -1.93
CA HIS A 89 -28.50 2.73 -0.94
C HIS A 89 -29.65 3.60 -0.40
N PRO A 90 -30.90 3.09 -0.28
CA PRO A 90 -32.06 3.89 0.13
C PRO A 90 -31.89 4.61 1.47
N GLU A 91 -31.33 3.95 2.48
CA GLU A 91 -31.10 4.57 3.79
C GLU A 91 -30.01 5.66 3.75
N PHE A 92 -29.02 5.54 2.87
CA PHE A 92 -28.02 6.58 2.68
C PHE A 92 -28.63 7.80 1.97
N GLN A 93 -29.45 7.58 0.93
CA GLN A 93 -30.19 8.65 0.27
C GLN A 93 -31.16 9.35 1.21
N LYS A 94 -31.85 8.60 2.06
CA LYS A 94 -32.73 9.14 3.11
C LYS A 94 -31.94 10.00 4.12
N LEU A 95 -30.78 9.53 4.56
CA LEU A 95 -29.88 10.31 5.42
C LEU A 95 -29.46 11.63 4.74
N MET A 96 -29.06 11.57 3.46
CA MET A 96 -28.66 12.77 2.70
C MET A 96 -29.82 13.77 2.56
N LEU A 97 -31.05 13.29 2.31
CA LEU A 97 -32.25 14.13 2.23
C LEU A 97 -32.64 14.73 3.60
N MET A 98 -32.43 14.00 4.69
CA MET A 98 -32.66 14.51 6.05
C MET A 98 -31.67 15.63 6.41
N LEU A 99 -30.43 15.54 5.94
CA LEU A 99 -29.39 16.55 6.18
C LEU A 99 -29.52 17.74 5.21
N SER A 100 -29.88 17.49 3.95
CA SER A 100 -30.05 18.51 2.90
C SER A 100 -31.18 18.10 1.93
N PRO A 101 -32.42 18.60 2.14
CA PRO A 101 -33.59 18.17 1.38
C PRO A 101 -33.53 18.37 -0.14
N GLY A 102 -32.72 19.31 -0.63
CA GLY A 102 -32.54 19.55 -2.07
C GLY A 102 -31.24 19.02 -2.66
N TYR A 103 -30.53 18.14 -1.95
CA TYR A 103 -29.28 17.54 -2.45
C TYR A 103 -29.54 16.19 -3.11
N SER A 104 -29.28 16.12 -4.42
CA SER A 104 -29.16 14.85 -5.14
C SER A 104 -27.71 14.37 -5.07
N GLY A 105 -27.45 13.36 -4.24
CA GLY A 105 -26.12 12.76 -4.06
C GLY A 105 -25.47 12.23 -5.34
N PRO A 106 -24.17 11.86 -5.30
CA PRO A 106 -23.47 11.33 -6.46
C PRO A 106 -23.98 9.93 -6.81
N THR A 107 -23.86 9.55 -8.08
CA THR A 107 -24.08 8.15 -8.48
C THR A 107 -22.83 7.32 -8.23
N ARG A 108 -22.98 5.99 -8.22
CA ARG A 108 -21.84 5.06 -8.16
C ARG A 108 -20.85 5.31 -9.29
N LYS A 109 -21.32 5.72 -10.48
CA LYS A 109 -20.46 6.07 -11.62
C LYS A 109 -19.69 7.36 -11.37
N ASP A 110 -20.32 8.37 -10.78
CA ASP A 110 -19.64 9.62 -10.42
C ASP A 110 -18.50 9.36 -9.43
N VAL A 111 -18.75 8.51 -8.42
CA VAL A 111 -17.74 8.07 -7.45
C VAL A 111 -16.62 7.28 -8.12
N ALA A 112 -16.94 6.35 -9.03
CA ALA A 112 -15.96 5.50 -9.70
C ALA A 112 -15.11 6.21 -10.77
N ASP A 113 -15.58 7.35 -11.31
CA ASP A 113 -14.97 8.02 -12.45
C ASP A 113 -14.51 9.45 -12.10
N LYS A 114 -15.45 10.40 -12.17
CA LYS A 114 -15.16 11.83 -12.10
C LYS A 114 -14.62 12.22 -10.73
N LEU A 115 -15.27 11.79 -9.65
CA LEU A 115 -14.87 12.15 -8.28
C LEU A 115 -13.57 11.45 -7.88
N LEU A 116 -13.36 10.20 -8.31
CA LEU A 116 -12.10 9.50 -8.11
C LEU A 116 -10.92 10.28 -8.69
N THR A 117 -11.07 10.77 -9.93
CA THR A 117 -10.01 11.54 -10.60
C THR A 117 -9.80 12.89 -9.91
N ILE A 118 -10.88 13.63 -9.58
CA ILE A 118 -10.78 14.93 -8.90
C ILE A 118 -10.07 14.82 -7.54
N VAL A 119 -10.46 13.85 -6.71
CA VAL A 119 -9.87 13.70 -5.37
C VAL A 119 -8.41 13.25 -5.51
N PHE A 120 -8.11 12.32 -6.42
CA PHE A 120 -6.76 11.86 -6.71
C PHE A 120 -5.84 13.01 -7.16
N ASP A 121 -6.26 13.81 -8.13
CA ASP A 121 -5.45 14.92 -8.64
C ASP A 121 -5.18 15.98 -7.57
N LYS A 122 -6.13 16.22 -6.66
CA LYS A 122 -5.95 17.15 -5.53
C LYS A 122 -4.96 16.62 -4.49
N GLU A 123 -5.04 15.34 -4.14
CA GLU A 123 -4.20 14.73 -3.10
C GLU A 123 -2.80 14.35 -3.62
N LYS A 124 -2.65 14.02 -4.91
CA LYS A 124 -1.35 13.77 -5.55
C LYS A 124 -0.41 14.98 -5.47
N VAL A 125 -0.95 16.18 -5.30
CA VAL A 125 -0.19 17.44 -5.24
C VAL A 125 0.34 17.74 -3.83
N THR A 126 -0.09 17.06 -2.76
CA THR A 126 0.22 17.44 -1.37
C THR A 126 1.29 16.63 -0.65
N THR A 127 1.85 15.58 -1.26
CA THR A 127 2.72 14.64 -0.53
C THR A 127 4.19 15.07 -0.51
N GLU A 128 4.63 15.72 0.57
CA GLU A 128 6.04 16.08 0.85
C GLU A 128 6.80 15.00 1.65
N THR A 129 6.14 13.89 1.97
CA THR A 129 6.59 12.88 2.92
C THR A 129 7.21 11.66 2.24
N SER A 130 8.05 10.94 2.99
CA SER A 130 8.78 9.73 2.56
C SER A 130 7.88 8.49 2.41
N ASP A 131 6.67 8.68 1.93
CA ASP A 131 5.62 7.67 1.89
C ASP A 131 5.68 6.87 0.58
N VAL A 132 5.21 5.62 0.68
CA VAL A 132 5.20 4.68 -0.44
C VAL A 132 3.85 4.72 -1.14
N TYR A 133 3.83 5.04 -2.43
CA TYR A 133 2.62 5.14 -3.24
C TYR A 133 2.60 4.11 -4.37
N LEU A 134 1.40 3.69 -4.78
CA LEU A 134 1.23 2.91 -6.00
C LEU A 134 1.23 3.87 -7.18
N ALA A 135 2.31 3.85 -7.98
CA ALA A 135 2.45 4.77 -9.10
C ALA A 135 1.93 4.17 -10.43
N ASP A 136 2.06 2.86 -10.62
CA ASP A 136 1.63 2.18 -11.85
C ASP A 136 1.22 0.72 -11.54
N THR A 137 0.40 0.11 -12.38
CA THR A 137 0.04 -1.31 -12.33
C THR A 137 -0.19 -1.83 -13.74
N ILE A 138 0.73 -2.67 -14.21
CA ILE A 138 0.71 -3.24 -15.55
C ILE A 138 0.24 -4.69 -15.48
N ASP A 139 -0.73 -5.04 -16.31
CA ASP A 139 -1.09 -6.45 -16.54
C ASP A 139 -0.10 -7.06 -17.53
N THR A 140 0.69 -8.02 -17.04
CA THR A 140 1.68 -8.75 -17.84
C THR A 140 1.19 -10.12 -18.29
N SER A 141 -0.08 -10.44 -18.07
CA SER A 141 -0.64 -11.75 -18.42
C SER A 141 -0.58 -12.00 -19.93
N GLY A 142 -0.16 -13.22 -20.31
CA GLY A 142 -0.01 -13.62 -21.70
C GLY A 142 1.36 -13.31 -22.33
N SER A 143 2.26 -12.60 -21.63
CA SER A 143 3.62 -12.33 -22.10
C SER A 143 4.65 -13.13 -21.30
N PRO A 144 5.68 -13.70 -21.93
CA PRO A 144 6.81 -14.29 -21.20
C PRO A 144 7.56 -13.21 -20.41
N HIS A 145 7.82 -13.45 -19.13
CA HIS A 145 8.54 -12.52 -18.25
C HIS A 145 10.07 -12.57 -18.49
N THR A 146 10.49 -12.30 -19.73
CA THR A 146 11.92 -12.17 -20.08
C THR A 146 12.50 -10.88 -19.54
N SER A 147 13.81 -10.84 -19.30
CA SER A 147 14.49 -9.63 -18.82
C SER A 147 14.26 -8.40 -19.69
N GLU A 148 14.20 -8.60 -21.01
CA GLU A 148 14.05 -7.57 -22.03
C GLU A 148 12.62 -7.00 -22.01
N TYR A 149 11.61 -7.86 -21.89
CA TYR A 149 10.21 -7.42 -21.75
C TYR A 149 10.00 -6.63 -20.46
N LEU A 150 10.55 -7.13 -19.34
CA LEU A 150 10.45 -6.44 -18.06
C LEU A 150 11.19 -5.09 -18.08
N GLU A 151 12.31 -5.00 -18.79
CA GLU A 151 13.05 -3.75 -18.98
C GLU A 151 12.19 -2.71 -19.72
N GLU A 152 11.60 -3.08 -20.86
CA GLU A 152 10.75 -2.17 -21.64
C GLU A 152 9.59 -1.62 -20.80
N LEU A 153 8.94 -2.50 -20.01
CA LEU A 153 7.89 -2.09 -19.08
C LEU A 153 8.41 -1.14 -18.01
N ALA A 154 9.52 -1.50 -17.36
CA ALA A 154 10.12 -0.69 -16.29
C ALA A 154 10.46 0.72 -16.77
N VAL A 155 11.13 0.82 -17.93
CA VAL A 155 11.53 2.09 -18.55
C VAL A 155 10.32 2.93 -18.92
N SER A 156 9.28 2.30 -19.49
CA SER A 156 8.05 2.99 -19.86
C SER A 156 7.32 3.55 -18.63
N SER A 157 7.19 2.75 -17.56
CA SER A 157 6.59 3.20 -16.30
C SER A 157 7.37 4.35 -15.68
N ILE A 158 8.71 4.30 -15.66
CA ILE A 158 9.53 5.40 -15.14
C ILE A 158 9.22 6.70 -15.89
N LYS A 159 9.29 6.68 -17.23
CA LYS A 159 9.05 7.87 -18.05
C LYS A 159 7.64 8.41 -17.86
N ASN A 160 6.64 7.53 -17.80
CA ASN A 160 5.25 7.93 -17.57
C ASN A 160 5.06 8.58 -16.20
N ILE A 161 5.64 8.00 -15.14
CA ILE A 161 5.56 8.53 -13.78
C ILE A 161 6.23 9.91 -13.70
N GLU A 162 7.42 10.06 -14.28
CA GLU A 162 8.12 11.35 -14.30
C GLU A 162 7.31 12.44 -15.01
N LEU A 163 6.69 12.11 -16.15
CA LEU A 163 5.84 13.02 -16.91
C LEU A 163 4.55 13.39 -16.18
N GLU A 164 3.83 12.40 -15.63
CA GLU A 164 2.52 12.62 -15.01
C GLU A 164 2.59 13.27 -13.63
N VAL A 165 3.66 13.01 -12.89
CA VAL A 165 3.83 13.50 -11.52
C VAL A 165 4.68 14.77 -11.48
N GLY A 166 5.48 15.02 -12.53
CA GLY A 166 6.46 16.11 -12.54
C GLY A 166 7.59 15.88 -11.52
N CYS A 167 7.95 14.62 -11.28
CA CYS A 167 9.02 14.22 -10.38
C CYS A 167 10.14 13.51 -11.13
N ARG A 168 11.27 13.29 -10.47
CA ARG A 168 12.31 12.37 -10.94
C ARG A 168 12.27 11.07 -10.15
N VAL A 169 12.36 9.94 -10.86
CA VAL A 169 12.53 8.63 -10.23
C VAL A 169 13.99 8.46 -9.86
N GLY A 170 14.25 8.24 -8.57
CA GLY A 170 15.62 8.14 -8.07
C GLY A 170 16.16 6.71 -8.06
N SER A 171 15.31 5.72 -7.78
CA SER A 171 15.75 4.35 -7.63
C SER A 171 14.66 3.33 -7.92
N ILE A 172 15.10 2.10 -8.19
CA ILE A 172 14.26 0.94 -8.44
C ILE A 172 14.72 -0.20 -7.53
N VAL A 173 13.79 -0.70 -6.72
CA VAL A 173 13.98 -1.94 -5.96
C VAL A 173 12.98 -2.98 -6.40
N THR A 174 13.48 -4.20 -6.61
CA THR A 174 12.69 -5.33 -7.11
C THR A 174 13.09 -6.61 -6.37
N ASP A 175 12.39 -7.73 -6.57
CA ASP A 175 12.83 -9.01 -6.02
C ASP A 175 14.17 -9.50 -6.62
N ASN A 176 14.66 -10.65 -6.18
CA ASN A 176 15.95 -11.17 -6.62
C ASN A 176 15.82 -12.37 -7.57
N ALA A 177 14.70 -12.51 -8.28
CA ALA A 177 14.56 -13.48 -9.36
C ALA A 177 15.56 -13.20 -10.48
N ALA A 178 15.95 -14.24 -11.22
CA ALA A 178 17.06 -14.16 -12.18
C ALA A 178 16.77 -13.22 -13.36
N ASN A 179 15.57 -13.30 -13.94
CA ASN A 179 15.08 -12.42 -15.00
C ASN A 179 15.03 -10.95 -14.56
N VAL A 180 14.50 -10.69 -13.36
CA VAL A 180 14.41 -9.33 -12.78
C VAL A 180 15.79 -8.79 -12.42
N SER A 181 16.69 -9.64 -11.95
CA SER A 181 18.09 -9.25 -11.72
C SER A 181 18.78 -8.84 -13.02
N LYS A 182 18.56 -9.59 -14.11
CA LYS A 182 19.13 -9.25 -15.42
C LYS A 182 18.52 -7.95 -15.97
N MET A 183 17.21 -7.76 -15.82
CA MET A 183 16.53 -6.49 -16.14
C MET A 183 17.21 -5.29 -15.44
N ARG A 184 17.52 -5.38 -14.15
CA ARG A 184 18.21 -4.30 -13.43
C ARG A 184 19.58 -3.96 -14.02
N HIS A 185 20.37 -4.96 -14.39
CA HIS A 185 21.68 -4.74 -15.01
C HIS A 185 21.56 -4.06 -16.37
N ASN A 186 20.54 -4.42 -17.16
CA ASN A 186 20.27 -3.75 -18.42
C ASN A 186 19.92 -2.27 -18.18
N ILE A 187 19.02 -1.98 -17.23
CA ILE A 187 18.62 -0.60 -16.88
C ILE A 187 19.82 0.22 -16.40
N GLU A 188 20.68 -0.33 -15.55
CA GLU A 188 21.89 0.37 -15.06
C GLU A 188 22.87 0.72 -16.19
N SER A 189 22.84 -0.02 -17.30
CA SER A 189 23.69 0.23 -18.47
C SER A 189 23.12 1.30 -19.42
N ARG A 190 21.92 1.82 -19.17
CA ARG A 190 21.26 2.79 -20.02
C ARG A 190 21.71 4.22 -19.69
N SER A 191 22.01 5.01 -20.72
CA SER A 191 22.36 6.43 -20.55
C SER A 191 21.14 7.35 -20.51
N ASP A 192 19.97 6.90 -20.96
CA ASP A 192 18.74 7.69 -20.99
C ASP A 192 17.95 7.67 -19.68
N ILE A 193 18.42 6.93 -18.67
CA ILE A 193 17.75 6.77 -17.38
C ILE A 193 18.79 6.85 -16.27
N ASP A 194 18.61 7.82 -15.37
CA ASP A 194 19.50 8.01 -14.22
C ASP A 194 18.80 7.52 -12.94
N VAL A 195 18.84 6.20 -12.71
CA VAL A 195 18.24 5.51 -11.56
C VAL A 195 19.23 4.56 -10.90
N VAL A 196 19.20 4.48 -9.57
CA VAL A 196 19.94 3.46 -8.82
C VAL A 196 19.09 2.20 -8.76
N THR A 197 19.58 1.07 -9.28
CA THR A 197 18.84 -0.20 -9.25
C THR A 197 19.44 -1.15 -8.21
N TYR A 198 18.59 -1.90 -7.51
CA TYR A 198 19.04 -2.91 -6.55
C TYR A 198 17.94 -3.94 -6.22
N GLY A 199 18.35 -5.02 -5.56
CA GLY A 199 17.45 -6.08 -5.11
C GLY A 199 16.88 -5.82 -3.71
N CYS A 200 15.70 -6.39 -3.44
CA CYS A 200 15.01 -6.28 -2.16
C CYS A 200 15.77 -7.06 -1.08
N SER A 201 16.25 -6.35 -0.06
CA SER A 201 17.01 -6.96 1.04
C SER A 201 16.13 -7.89 1.89
N ALA A 202 14.87 -7.51 2.13
CA ALA A 202 13.94 -8.35 2.89
C ALA A 202 13.71 -9.71 2.19
N HIS A 203 13.63 -9.72 0.86
CA HIS A 203 13.53 -10.96 0.10
C HIS A 203 14.79 -11.84 0.28
N LEU A 204 15.99 -11.25 0.26
CA LEU A 204 17.23 -11.99 0.50
C LEU A 204 17.37 -12.51 1.94
N MET A 205 16.87 -11.78 2.93
CA MET A 205 16.79 -12.25 4.33
C MET A 205 15.82 -13.43 4.48
N ASN A 206 14.68 -13.40 3.79
CA ASN A 206 13.77 -14.56 3.73
C ASN A 206 14.43 -15.78 3.07
N LEU A 207 15.17 -15.57 1.98
CA LEU A 207 15.92 -16.66 1.34
C LEU A 207 17.05 -17.17 2.23
N LEU A 208 17.70 -16.31 3.03
CA LEU A 208 18.69 -16.72 4.01
C LEU A 208 18.07 -17.59 5.10
N ALA A 209 16.89 -17.22 5.62
CA ALA A 209 16.18 -18.03 6.60
C ALA A 209 15.85 -19.42 6.06
N HIS A 210 15.43 -19.52 4.79
CA HIS A 210 15.23 -20.79 4.10
C HIS A 210 16.53 -21.58 3.94
N ASP A 211 17.63 -20.93 3.56
CA ASP A 211 18.93 -21.61 3.47
C ASP A 211 19.39 -22.18 4.81
N LEU A 212 18.93 -21.63 5.94
CA LEU A 212 19.31 -22.01 7.30
C LEU A 212 18.26 -22.86 8.02
N GLU A 213 17.26 -23.34 7.28
CA GLU A 213 16.27 -24.30 7.78
C GLU A 213 16.94 -25.63 8.20
N ILE A 214 16.28 -26.33 9.12
CA ILE A 214 16.66 -27.66 9.58
C ILE A 214 15.59 -28.63 9.09
N ASP A 215 16.02 -29.66 8.35
CA ASP A 215 15.13 -30.64 7.71
C ASP A 215 14.13 -31.26 8.70
N ASN A 216 12.89 -31.42 8.24
CA ASN A 216 11.76 -32.04 8.95
C ASN A 216 11.26 -31.33 10.23
N VAL A 217 12.02 -30.38 10.81
CA VAL A 217 11.60 -29.69 12.04
C VAL A 217 10.35 -28.86 11.79
N LYS A 218 10.35 -28.05 10.72
CA LYS A 218 9.20 -27.20 10.35
C LYS A 218 7.93 -28.04 10.19
N ASP A 219 7.99 -29.12 9.43
CA ASP A 219 6.83 -29.96 9.13
C ASP A 219 6.25 -30.61 10.39
N HIS A 220 7.10 -31.13 11.28
CA HIS A 220 6.67 -31.69 12.55
C HIS A 220 6.00 -30.64 13.45
N ILE A 221 6.61 -29.46 13.61
CA ILE A 221 6.04 -28.41 14.46
C ILE A 221 4.73 -27.88 13.88
N VAL A 222 4.67 -27.64 12.57
CA VAL A 222 3.45 -27.20 11.88
C VAL A 222 2.34 -28.24 12.03
N ASN A 223 2.65 -29.53 11.92
CA ASN A 223 1.68 -30.61 12.12
C ASN A 223 1.09 -30.56 13.54
N ILE A 224 1.94 -30.49 14.58
CA ILE A 224 1.50 -30.39 15.98
C ILE A 224 0.59 -29.16 16.17
N VAL A 225 1.07 -27.98 15.75
CA VAL A 225 0.33 -26.73 15.95
C VAL A 225 -1.00 -26.74 15.20
N LYS A 226 -1.02 -27.25 13.95
CA LYS A 226 -2.24 -27.40 13.15
C LYS A 226 -3.23 -28.35 13.83
N TYR A 227 -2.76 -29.45 14.39
CA TYR A 227 -3.59 -30.40 15.10
C TYR A 227 -4.29 -29.76 16.31
N PHE A 228 -3.51 -29.18 17.23
CA PHE A 228 -4.04 -28.55 18.44
C PHE A 228 -4.92 -27.32 18.16
N ARG A 229 -4.70 -26.62 17.04
CA ARG A 229 -5.52 -25.49 16.63
C ARG A 229 -6.86 -25.91 16.03
N ASN A 230 -6.90 -26.99 15.24
CA ASN A 230 -8.06 -27.32 14.42
C ASN A 230 -8.91 -28.47 14.95
N HIS A 231 -8.42 -29.28 15.90
CA HIS A 231 -9.20 -30.35 16.50
C HIS A 231 -9.91 -29.86 17.76
N HIS A 232 -11.24 -29.94 17.77
CA HIS A 232 -12.08 -29.39 18.84
C HIS A 232 -11.68 -29.88 20.24
N PHE A 233 -11.44 -31.19 20.40
CA PHE A 233 -11.03 -31.76 21.68
C PHE A 233 -9.66 -31.24 22.13
N ALA A 234 -8.63 -31.34 21.28
CA ALA A 234 -7.28 -30.90 21.59
C ALA A 234 -7.23 -29.39 21.90
N LEU A 235 -7.96 -28.58 21.14
CA LEU A 235 -8.08 -27.15 21.36
C LEU A 235 -8.75 -26.82 22.71
N ALA A 236 -9.79 -27.55 23.08
CA ALA A 236 -10.51 -27.34 24.33
C ALA A 236 -9.62 -27.65 25.55
N GLU A 237 -8.94 -28.81 25.55
CA GLU A 237 -8.01 -29.18 26.62
C GLU A 237 -6.82 -28.23 26.69
N TYR A 238 -6.30 -27.78 25.55
CA TYR A 238 -5.21 -26.81 25.49
C TYR A 238 -5.61 -25.44 26.09
N ARG A 239 -6.82 -24.96 25.79
CA ARG A 239 -7.37 -23.73 26.39
C ARG A 239 -7.60 -23.88 27.90
N LYS A 240 -8.14 -25.03 28.33
CA LYS A 240 -8.37 -25.35 29.73
C LYS A 240 -7.07 -25.38 30.54
N ALA A 241 -5.98 -25.82 29.92
CA ALA A 241 -4.65 -25.81 30.52
C ALA A 241 -3.96 -24.43 30.50
N GLY A 242 -4.66 -23.36 30.08
CA GLY A 242 -4.11 -22.00 30.03
C GLY A 242 -3.15 -21.74 28.88
N GLY A 243 -3.21 -22.55 27.82
CA GLY A 243 -2.33 -22.42 26.65
C GLY A 243 -2.54 -21.10 25.90
N GLN A 244 -1.44 -20.51 25.42
CA GLN A 244 -1.47 -19.30 24.61
C GLN A 244 -2.02 -19.57 23.20
N LYS A 245 -2.60 -18.56 22.54
CA LYS A 245 -3.13 -18.74 21.18
C LYS A 245 -2.01 -19.12 20.20
N LEU A 246 -2.01 -20.36 19.71
CA LEU A 246 -1.05 -20.85 18.73
C LEU A 246 -1.17 -20.13 17.38
N VAL A 247 -0.02 -19.91 16.73
CA VAL A 247 0.10 -19.26 15.43
C VAL A 247 0.58 -20.28 14.40
N LEU A 248 -0.11 -20.36 13.25
CA LEU A 248 0.38 -21.14 12.12
C LEU A 248 1.26 -20.23 11.24
N PRO A 249 2.43 -20.73 10.81
CA PRO A 249 3.29 -19.96 9.93
C PRO A 249 2.67 -19.81 8.54
N GLN A 250 2.97 -18.70 7.89
CA GLN A 250 2.78 -18.51 6.46
C GLN A 250 4.04 -19.01 5.74
N ASP A 251 3.88 -19.82 4.69
CA ASP A 251 5.00 -20.52 4.03
C ASP A 251 6.13 -19.60 3.51
N THR A 252 5.81 -18.34 3.23
CA THR A 252 6.74 -17.36 2.65
C THR A 252 7.21 -16.28 3.64
N ARG A 253 6.80 -16.33 4.93
CA ARG A 253 7.14 -15.31 5.94
C ARG A 253 7.74 -15.91 7.20
N TRP A 254 9.06 -15.87 7.31
CA TRP A 254 9.81 -16.48 8.40
C TRP A 254 9.53 -15.87 9.78
N ASN A 255 9.06 -14.62 9.87
CA ASN A 255 8.66 -14.02 11.15
C ASN A 255 7.52 -14.82 11.79
N THR A 256 6.55 -15.27 11.00
CA THR A 256 5.45 -16.11 11.51
C THR A 256 5.91 -17.50 11.92
N MET A 257 7.00 -18.01 11.32
CA MET A 257 7.64 -19.26 11.76
C MET A 257 8.38 -19.07 13.08
N CYS A 258 9.07 -17.96 13.29
CA CYS A 258 9.64 -17.61 14.59
C CYS A 258 8.57 -17.55 15.69
N ASP A 259 7.44 -16.90 15.41
CA ASP A 259 6.32 -16.81 16.37
C ASP A 259 5.74 -18.19 16.68
N CYS A 260 5.57 -19.03 15.66
CA CYS A 260 5.13 -20.42 15.81
C CYS A 260 6.07 -21.21 16.71
N LEU A 261 7.38 -21.15 16.46
CA LEU A 261 8.41 -21.84 17.24
C LEU A 261 8.43 -21.35 18.70
N LYS A 262 8.39 -20.03 18.92
CA LYS A 262 8.36 -19.43 20.26
C LYS A 262 7.18 -19.95 21.07
N LEU A 263 5.98 -19.92 20.49
CA LEU A 263 4.77 -20.40 21.14
C LEU A 263 4.81 -21.90 21.38
N TYR A 264 5.27 -22.69 20.41
CA TYR A 264 5.45 -24.14 20.58
C TYR A 264 6.38 -24.45 21.75
N ILE A 265 7.57 -23.84 21.80
CA ILE A 265 8.57 -24.09 22.86
C ILE A 265 8.03 -23.66 24.22
N ALA A 266 7.44 -22.47 24.32
CA ALA A 266 6.87 -21.95 25.56
C ALA A 266 5.74 -22.83 26.12
N ASN A 267 4.96 -23.45 25.24
CA ASN A 267 3.81 -24.28 25.61
C ASN A 267 4.10 -25.79 25.54
N TRP A 268 5.34 -26.20 25.26
CA TRP A 268 5.69 -27.61 25.01
C TRP A 268 5.32 -28.51 26.18
N SER A 269 5.56 -28.06 27.42
CA SER A 269 5.22 -28.83 28.63
C SER A 269 3.72 -29.04 28.79
N THR A 270 2.92 -28.04 28.41
CA THR A 270 1.45 -28.14 28.37
C THR A 270 0.99 -29.12 27.28
N LEU A 271 1.55 -29.02 26.07
CA LEU A 271 1.25 -29.93 24.97
C LEU A 271 1.59 -31.38 25.34
N LEU A 272 2.74 -31.62 25.96
CA LEU A 272 3.18 -32.94 26.41
C LEU A 272 2.20 -33.53 27.44
N LYS A 273 1.82 -32.77 28.46
CA LYS A 273 0.86 -33.21 29.49
C LYS A 273 -0.49 -33.61 28.90
N ILE A 274 -0.98 -32.85 27.89
CA ILE A 274 -2.25 -33.15 27.22
C ILE A 274 -2.15 -34.46 26.44
N CYS A 275 -1.05 -34.65 25.70
CA CYS A 275 -0.78 -35.91 24.99
C CYS A 275 -0.70 -37.10 25.95
N GLU A 276 0.00 -36.96 27.08
CA GLU A 276 0.14 -38.02 28.08
C GLU A 276 -1.17 -38.37 28.80
N SER A 277 -2.01 -37.36 29.08
CA SER A 277 -3.28 -37.56 29.78
C SER A 277 -4.39 -38.10 28.88
N ASN A 278 -4.26 -37.95 27.55
CA ASN A 278 -5.32 -38.25 26.58
C ASN A 278 -4.84 -39.16 25.43
N ARG A 279 -3.96 -40.13 25.73
CA ARG A 279 -3.33 -41.03 24.73
C ARG A 279 -4.31 -41.80 23.84
N ALA A 280 -5.53 -42.07 24.31
CA ALA A 280 -6.54 -42.80 23.54
C ALA A 280 -7.27 -41.93 22.50
N ILE A 281 -7.21 -40.59 22.64
CA ILE A 281 -7.99 -39.64 21.82
C ILE A 281 -7.08 -38.86 20.87
N ILE A 282 -5.90 -38.46 21.35
CA ILE A 282 -4.96 -37.66 20.55
C ILE A 282 -4.32 -38.53 19.46
N ASP A 283 -4.07 -37.96 18.29
CA ASP A 283 -3.43 -38.68 17.18
C ASP A 283 -2.02 -39.21 17.55
N THR A 284 -1.74 -40.47 17.19
CA THR A 284 -0.50 -41.17 17.56
C THR A 284 0.75 -40.47 17.01
N THR A 285 0.70 -39.95 15.78
CA THR A 285 1.84 -39.24 15.17
C THR A 285 2.10 -37.92 15.90
N VAL A 286 1.04 -37.20 16.29
CA VAL A 286 1.18 -35.98 17.10
C VAL A 286 1.78 -36.29 18.47
N GLN A 287 1.34 -37.36 19.14
CA GLN A 287 1.90 -37.80 20.42
C GLN A 287 3.41 -38.11 20.30
N GLN A 288 3.80 -38.86 19.28
CA GLN A 288 5.20 -39.20 19.00
C GLN A 288 6.04 -37.95 18.76
N ASN A 289 5.54 -37.00 17.94
CA ASN A 289 6.28 -35.78 17.63
C ASN A 289 6.44 -34.86 18.85
N VAL A 290 5.40 -34.69 19.68
CA VAL A 290 5.46 -33.85 20.89
C VAL A 290 6.40 -34.44 21.93
N SER A 291 6.38 -35.77 22.12
CA SER A 291 7.25 -36.47 23.08
C SER A 291 8.71 -36.58 22.62
N ASN A 292 8.98 -36.33 21.34
CA ASN A 292 10.33 -36.41 20.79
C ASN A 292 11.19 -35.19 21.21
N LEU A 293 12.09 -35.41 22.17
CA LEU A 293 13.02 -34.39 22.66
C LEU A 293 14.00 -33.88 21.60
N VAL A 294 14.30 -34.68 20.56
CA VAL A 294 15.14 -34.24 19.45
C VAL A 294 14.42 -33.17 18.66
N ILE A 295 13.13 -33.36 18.34
CA ILE A 295 12.31 -32.35 17.64
C ILE A 295 12.24 -31.05 18.46
N LYS A 296 12.06 -31.16 19.78
CA LYS A 296 12.06 -29.99 20.66
C LYS A 296 13.39 -29.23 20.63
N ARG A 297 14.52 -29.91 20.81
CA ARG A 297 15.85 -29.29 20.78
C ARG A 297 16.16 -28.68 19.41
N SER A 298 15.84 -29.38 18.33
CA SER A 298 16.01 -28.84 16.97
C SER A 298 15.11 -27.63 16.71
N ALA A 299 13.93 -27.54 17.33
CA ALA A 299 13.08 -26.35 17.26
C ALA A 299 13.71 -25.16 18.02
N GLU A 300 14.34 -25.39 19.17
CA GLU A 300 15.10 -24.39 19.93
C GLU A 300 16.31 -23.89 19.10
N ASP A 301 17.06 -24.80 18.48
CA ASP A 301 18.20 -24.47 17.60
C ASP A 301 17.75 -23.69 16.36
N LEU A 302 16.65 -24.10 15.73
CA LEU A 302 16.08 -23.39 14.58
C LEU A 302 15.62 -21.98 14.99
N LEU A 303 14.97 -21.84 16.14
CA LEU A 303 14.55 -20.54 16.65
C LEU A 303 15.76 -19.63 16.90
N ALA A 304 16.83 -20.14 17.49
CA ALA A 304 18.06 -19.36 17.73
C ALA A 304 18.70 -18.85 16.44
N ARG A 305 18.58 -19.60 15.33
CA ARG A 305 19.06 -19.18 13.99
C ARG A 305 18.14 -18.14 13.34
N LEU A 306 16.82 -18.34 13.45
CA LEU A 306 15.83 -17.52 12.76
C LEU A 306 15.53 -16.20 13.47
N GLU A 307 15.65 -16.13 14.80
CA GLU A 307 15.31 -14.93 15.57
C GLU A 307 16.14 -13.69 15.18
N PRO A 308 17.48 -13.77 15.02
CA PRO A 308 18.26 -12.65 14.50
C PRO A 308 17.81 -12.21 13.10
N ILE A 309 17.44 -13.17 12.25
CA ILE A 309 16.99 -12.91 10.87
C ILE A 309 15.63 -12.23 10.87
N ALA A 310 14.69 -12.69 11.70
CA ALA A 310 13.36 -12.09 11.82
C ALA A 310 13.45 -10.63 12.30
N PHE A 311 14.30 -10.35 13.28
CA PHE A 311 14.55 -8.98 13.72
C PHE A 311 15.18 -8.10 12.63
N ALA A 312 16.09 -8.65 11.83
CA ALA A 312 16.65 -7.96 10.69
C ALA A 312 15.60 -7.71 9.59
N LEU A 313 14.72 -8.68 9.36
CA LEU A 313 13.63 -8.61 8.39
C LEU A 313 12.63 -7.52 8.75
N ASP A 314 12.20 -7.44 10.02
CA ASP A 314 11.30 -6.39 10.52
C ASP A 314 11.87 -4.99 10.24
N LYS A 315 13.17 -4.80 10.47
CA LYS A 315 13.84 -3.53 10.16
C LYS A 315 13.91 -3.25 8.67
N ALA A 316 14.28 -4.25 7.87
CA ALA A 316 14.41 -4.10 6.41
C ALA A 316 13.06 -3.84 5.71
N GLN A 317 11.95 -4.35 6.25
CA GLN A 317 10.60 -4.17 5.70
C GLN A 317 9.92 -2.85 6.09
N SER A 318 10.55 -2.04 6.94
CA SER A 318 10.05 -0.71 7.28
C SER A 318 10.13 0.24 6.08
N ASP A 319 9.09 1.03 5.82
CA ASP A 319 9.09 2.06 4.75
C ASP A 319 10.16 3.15 5.00
N LYS A 320 10.63 3.28 6.25
CA LYS A 320 11.69 4.20 6.64
C LYS A 320 13.09 3.66 6.41
N CYS A 321 13.25 2.34 6.21
CA CYS A 321 14.55 1.72 6.02
C CYS A 321 15.09 2.01 4.62
N LYS A 322 16.22 2.69 4.55
CA LYS A 322 16.92 3.05 3.31
C LYS A 322 18.10 2.12 3.04
N ILE A 323 18.64 2.16 1.83
CA ILE A 323 19.80 1.34 1.45
C ILE A 323 21.04 1.61 2.33
N ALA A 324 21.17 2.79 2.94
CA ALA A 324 22.21 3.08 3.92
C ALA A 324 22.00 2.33 5.25
N ASP A 325 20.75 2.26 5.73
CA ASP A 325 20.35 1.60 6.97
C ASP A 325 20.49 0.09 6.85
N VAL A 326 20.19 -0.47 5.68
CA VAL A 326 20.21 -1.93 5.49
C VAL A 326 21.63 -2.50 5.56
N VAL A 327 22.66 -1.71 5.24
CA VAL A 327 24.06 -2.07 5.51
C VAL A 327 24.25 -2.33 7.00
N GLU A 328 23.77 -1.42 7.86
CA GLU A 328 23.86 -1.56 9.31
C GLU A 328 23.07 -2.78 9.80
N VAL A 329 21.90 -3.04 9.21
CA VAL A 329 21.08 -4.22 9.53
C VAL A 329 21.83 -5.50 9.21
N TRP A 330 22.43 -5.61 8.02
CA TRP A 330 23.21 -6.79 7.62
C TRP A 330 24.47 -6.98 8.47
N LYS A 331 25.22 -5.91 8.76
CA LYS A 331 26.41 -5.98 9.64
C LYS A 331 26.03 -6.42 11.06
N ASN A 332 24.90 -5.93 11.58
CA ASN A 332 24.40 -6.37 12.89
C ASN A 332 23.95 -7.83 12.86
N LEU A 333 23.33 -8.28 11.75
CA LEU A 333 22.94 -9.67 11.56
C LEU A 333 24.16 -10.58 11.48
N GLU A 334 25.20 -10.18 10.75
CA GLU A 334 26.49 -10.89 10.66
C GLU A 334 27.05 -11.15 12.06
N ASN A 335 27.15 -10.11 12.89
CA ASN A 335 27.68 -10.23 14.24
C ASN A 335 26.85 -11.18 15.12
N LYS A 336 25.52 -11.12 15.04
CA LYS A 336 24.63 -11.96 15.85
C LYS A 336 24.62 -13.41 15.38
N LEU A 337 24.60 -13.63 14.07
CA LEU A 337 24.45 -14.95 13.49
C LEU A 337 25.78 -15.72 13.48
N LEU A 338 26.90 -15.03 13.23
CA LEU A 338 28.18 -15.71 12.95
C LEU A 338 29.07 -15.94 14.18
N CYS A 339 28.79 -15.29 15.31
CA CYS A 339 29.64 -15.34 16.52
C CYS A 339 29.91 -16.77 17.04
N LYS A 340 29.09 -17.77 16.68
CA LYS A 340 29.29 -19.20 17.00
C LYS A 340 28.83 -20.16 15.89
N SER A 341 28.75 -19.70 14.65
CA SER A 341 28.17 -20.50 13.56
C SER A 341 29.20 -21.35 12.83
N GLU A 342 28.76 -22.50 12.33
CA GLU A 342 29.54 -23.34 11.41
C GLU A 342 29.89 -22.63 10.10
N LYS A 343 30.99 -23.06 9.46
CA LYS A 343 31.47 -22.52 8.18
C LYS A 343 30.40 -22.59 7.07
N VAL A 344 29.54 -23.61 7.09
CA VAL A 344 28.42 -23.74 6.15
C VAL A 344 27.42 -22.58 6.30
N THR A 345 27.11 -22.21 7.55
CA THR A 345 26.21 -21.08 7.86
C THR A 345 26.85 -19.75 7.43
N GLN A 346 28.15 -19.57 7.69
CA GLN A 346 28.90 -18.39 7.25
C GLN A 346 28.90 -18.26 5.72
N ASN A 347 29.09 -19.35 4.98
CA ASN A 347 29.07 -19.34 3.51
C ASN A 347 27.67 -19.00 2.97
N LYS A 348 26.61 -19.57 3.56
CA LYS A 348 25.21 -19.25 3.20
C LYS A 348 24.89 -17.78 3.46
N PHE A 349 25.30 -17.26 4.62
CA PHE A 349 25.18 -15.84 4.95
C PHE A 349 25.90 -14.96 3.93
N LYS A 350 27.20 -15.21 3.70
CA LYS A 350 28.02 -14.42 2.77
C LYS A 350 27.43 -14.40 1.37
N LYS A 351 26.97 -15.53 0.86
CA LYS A 351 26.30 -15.63 -0.45
C LYS A 351 25.07 -14.73 -0.56
N ARG A 352 24.31 -14.54 0.52
CA ARG A 352 23.12 -13.67 0.55
C ARG A 352 23.51 -12.22 0.79
N TYR A 353 24.47 -11.96 1.66
CA TYR A 353 25.03 -10.64 1.93
C TYR A 353 25.59 -9.99 0.66
N ASP A 354 26.46 -10.69 -0.07
CA ASP A 354 27.12 -10.19 -1.29
C ASP A 354 26.10 -9.86 -2.40
N LYS A 355 24.90 -10.46 -2.38
CA LYS A 355 23.78 -10.11 -3.27
C LYS A 355 22.94 -8.94 -2.77
N ALA A 356 22.85 -8.77 -1.45
CA ALA A 356 21.99 -7.77 -0.83
C ALA A 356 22.66 -6.41 -0.76
N VAL A 357 23.94 -6.39 -0.42
CA VAL A 357 24.71 -5.18 -0.17
C VAL A 357 25.72 -5.00 -1.30
N ILE A 358 25.38 -4.11 -2.22
CA ILE A 358 26.16 -3.81 -3.43
C ILE A 358 26.81 -2.41 -3.32
N PRO A 359 27.68 -1.98 -4.25
CA PRO A 359 28.44 -0.73 -4.12
C PRO A 359 27.61 0.53 -3.84
N SER A 360 26.40 0.64 -4.41
CA SER A 360 25.47 1.75 -4.13
C SER A 360 25.06 1.84 -2.66
N HIS A 361 24.95 0.70 -1.97
CA HIS A 361 24.64 0.64 -0.54
C HIS A 361 25.81 1.12 0.31
N PHE A 362 27.03 0.69 -0.05
CA PHE A 362 28.24 1.17 0.61
C PHE A 362 28.40 2.68 0.44
N LEU A 363 28.16 3.21 -0.77
CA LEU A 363 28.18 4.65 -1.02
C LEU A 363 27.11 5.40 -0.21
N ALA A 364 25.89 4.87 -0.15
CA ALA A 364 24.83 5.45 0.67
C ALA A 364 25.19 5.46 2.17
N ASN A 365 25.71 4.35 2.71
CA ASN A 365 26.16 4.30 4.10
C ASN A 365 27.35 5.23 4.37
N LEU A 366 28.29 5.33 3.43
CA LEU A 366 29.45 6.22 3.51
C LEU A 366 29.03 7.70 3.56
N LEU A 367 28.02 8.08 2.77
CA LEU A 367 27.47 9.44 2.71
C LEU A 367 26.38 9.73 3.75
N HIS A 368 26.01 8.74 4.57
CA HIS A 368 25.00 8.93 5.59
C HIS A 368 25.60 9.73 6.77
N PRO A 369 25.02 10.88 7.16
CA PRO A 369 25.58 11.75 8.22
C PRO A 369 25.80 11.02 9.55
N HIS A 370 24.95 10.05 9.88
CA HIS A 370 25.09 9.24 11.10
C HIS A 370 26.10 8.10 10.97
N TYR A 371 26.15 7.43 9.81
CA TYR A 371 26.94 6.20 9.66
C TYR A 371 28.36 6.48 9.20
N GLN A 372 28.56 7.38 8.24
CA GLN A 372 29.86 7.84 7.75
C GLN A 372 30.80 6.68 7.36
N GLY A 373 30.23 5.52 6.95
CA GLY A 373 31.00 4.31 6.65
C GLY A 373 31.71 3.67 7.85
N ARG A 374 31.33 3.97 9.10
CA ARG A 374 32.03 3.48 10.31
C ARG A 374 32.04 1.95 10.44
N LYS A 375 31.00 1.26 9.97
CA LYS A 375 30.93 -0.22 9.95
C LYS A 375 31.43 -0.86 8.66
N LEU A 376 31.83 -0.06 7.68
CA LEU A 376 32.42 -0.56 6.45
C LEU A 376 33.90 -0.87 6.68
N ASN A 377 34.37 -1.98 6.13
CA ASN A 377 35.81 -2.24 6.05
C ASN A 377 36.45 -1.43 4.90
N GLU A 378 37.78 -1.42 4.82
CA GLU A 378 38.49 -0.62 3.80
C GLU A 378 38.19 -1.06 2.36
N ILE A 379 37.94 -2.35 2.12
CA ILE A 379 37.54 -2.85 0.80
C ILE A 379 36.18 -2.26 0.42
N GLU A 380 35.20 -2.33 1.32
CA GLU A 380 33.85 -1.79 1.10
C GLU A 380 33.86 -0.27 0.90
N LYS A 381 34.70 0.46 1.64
CA LYS A 381 34.89 1.91 1.44
C LYS A 381 35.50 2.21 0.08
N ASN A 382 36.52 1.46 -0.34
CA ASN A 382 37.13 1.66 -1.65
C ASN A 382 36.15 1.34 -2.78
N THR A 383 35.40 0.24 -2.67
CA THR A 383 34.33 -0.11 -3.61
C THR A 383 33.26 0.97 -3.72
N ALA A 384 32.89 1.62 -2.61
CA ALA A 384 31.96 2.75 -2.63
C ALA A 384 32.51 3.95 -3.43
N LEU A 385 33.79 4.27 -3.26
CA LEU A 385 34.45 5.39 -3.95
C LEU A 385 34.69 5.10 -5.43
N GLU A 386 35.08 3.88 -5.78
CA GLU A 386 35.20 3.42 -7.17
C GLU A 386 33.86 3.50 -7.89
N TYR A 387 32.78 3.04 -7.23
CA TYR A 387 31.43 3.17 -7.76
C TYR A 387 31.01 4.64 -7.94
N ALA A 388 31.27 5.50 -6.95
CA ALA A 388 31.00 6.92 -7.06
C ALA A 388 31.79 7.57 -8.21
N ASN A 389 33.05 7.19 -8.43
CA ASN A 389 33.87 7.74 -9.50
C ASN A 389 33.40 7.29 -10.89
N LEU A 390 32.97 6.04 -11.00
CA LEU A 390 32.50 5.47 -12.26
C LEU A 390 31.12 6.01 -12.65
N GLN A 391 30.17 6.04 -11.71
CA GLN A 391 28.77 6.39 -12.00
C GLN A 391 28.48 7.88 -11.81
N TYR A 392 29.13 8.52 -10.86
CA TYR A 392 28.83 9.88 -10.43
C TYR A 392 30.09 10.72 -10.21
N PRO A 393 31.01 10.84 -11.19
CA PRO A 393 32.31 11.50 -10.97
C PRO A 393 32.18 12.94 -10.43
N HIS A 394 31.08 13.63 -10.72
CA HIS A 394 30.79 14.97 -10.22
C HIS A 394 30.63 15.05 -8.68
N ILE A 395 30.26 13.96 -8.00
CA ILE A 395 30.07 13.98 -6.54
C ILE A 395 31.37 13.80 -5.77
N ILE A 396 32.44 13.27 -6.39
CA ILE A 396 33.68 12.89 -5.71
C ILE A 396 34.30 14.05 -4.89
N PRO A 397 34.40 15.29 -5.40
CA PRO A 397 34.91 16.40 -4.59
C PRO A 397 34.11 16.63 -3.32
N THR A 398 32.78 16.52 -3.39
CA THR A 398 31.87 16.67 -2.24
C THR A 398 31.99 15.49 -1.28
N VAL A 399 32.14 14.26 -1.79
CA VAL A 399 32.41 13.07 -0.97
C VAL A 399 33.71 13.25 -0.17
N MET A 400 34.77 13.77 -0.81
CA MET A 400 36.05 14.00 -0.13
C MET A 400 35.94 15.10 0.94
N LYS A 401 35.24 16.20 0.64
CA LYS A 401 34.97 17.27 1.62
C LYS A 401 34.17 16.75 2.82
N PHE A 402 33.12 15.96 2.58
CA PHE A 402 32.28 15.36 3.62
C PHE A 402 33.11 14.45 4.54
N ARG A 403 33.91 13.55 3.95
CA ARG A 403 34.79 12.65 4.72
C ARG A 403 35.88 13.40 5.49
N GLY A 404 36.40 14.47 4.90
CA GLY A 404 37.38 15.34 5.53
C GLY A 404 36.77 16.32 6.54
N LYS A 405 35.44 16.36 6.70
CA LYS A 405 34.70 17.37 7.49
C LYS A 405 35.18 18.79 7.18
N SER A 406 35.40 19.07 5.90
CA SER A 406 35.85 20.37 5.43
C SER A 406 34.72 21.14 4.78
N TYR A 407 34.91 22.46 4.62
CA TYR A 407 33.91 23.37 4.07
C TYR A 407 33.23 22.78 2.81
N PRO A 408 31.88 22.73 2.74
CA PRO A 408 30.94 23.46 3.60
C PRO A 408 30.52 22.74 4.90
N PHE A 409 31.06 21.56 5.18
CA PHE A 409 30.66 20.77 6.35
C PHE A 409 31.44 21.19 7.59
N LEU A 410 30.71 21.52 8.66
CA LEU A 410 31.29 21.95 9.93
C LEU A 410 31.27 20.80 10.93
N GLU A 411 32.33 20.65 11.72
CA GLU A 411 32.48 19.47 12.58
C GLU A 411 31.35 19.30 13.61
N PHE A 412 30.73 20.40 14.06
CA PHE A 412 29.61 20.34 14.99
C PHE A 412 28.34 19.73 14.37
N GLU A 413 28.19 19.74 13.04
CA GLU A 413 27.02 19.19 12.33
C GLU A 413 26.95 17.67 12.42
N PHE A 414 28.06 17.02 12.78
CA PHE A 414 28.18 15.57 12.94
C PHE A 414 28.01 15.11 14.39
N ARG A 415 27.71 16.03 15.31
CA ARG A 415 27.43 15.70 16.71
C ARG A 415 26.12 14.95 16.83
N LEU A 416 26.05 13.99 17.76
CA LEU A 416 24.91 13.08 17.87
C LEU A 416 23.61 13.85 18.14
N GLU A 417 23.68 14.90 18.96
CA GLU A 417 22.54 15.75 19.34
C GLU A 417 21.92 16.48 18.14
N VAL A 418 22.73 16.78 17.10
CA VAL A 418 22.24 17.37 15.85
C VAL A 418 21.66 16.29 14.95
N LEU A 419 22.36 15.17 14.81
CA LEU A 419 22.00 14.09 13.90
C LEU A 419 20.76 13.29 14.34
N THR A 420 20.39 13.30 15.62
CA THR A 420 19.16 12.64 16.09
C THR A 420 17.89 13.43 15.77
N GLU A 421 18.01 14.75 15.60
CA GLU A 421 16.89 15.65 15.30
C GLU A 421 16.63 15.80 13.80
N LEU A 422 17.54 15.33 12.95
CA LEU A 422 17.47 15.47 11.49
C LEU A 422 17.51 14.12 10.79
N SER A 423 16.64 13.93 9.80
CA SER A 423 16.84 12.88 8.81
C SER A 423 18.06 13.16 7.92
N SER A 424 18.65 12.13 7.34
CA SER A 424 19.77 12.26 6.40
C SER A 424 19.42 13.15 5.20
N VAL A 425 18.18 13.09 4.72
CA VAL A 425 17.66 13.95 3.65
C VAL A 425 17.62 15.41 4.09
N GLN A 426 17.09 15.72 5.28
CA GLN A 426 17.05 17.08 5.80
C GLN A 426 18.45 17.66 6.00
N TRP A 427 19.37 16.86 6.53
CA TRP A 427 20.77 17.26 6.71
C TRP A 427 21.45 17.59 5.38
N TRP A 428 21.28 16.77 4.34
CA TRP A 428 21.83 17.09 3.02
C TRP A 428 21.18 18.33 2.40
N ARG A 429 19.86 18.50 2.57
CA ARG A 429 19.12 19.68 2.08
C ARG A 429 19.54 20.99 2.76
N SER A 430 20.00 20.97 4.01
CA SER A 430 20.48 22.19 4.68
C SER A 430 21.73 22.77 4.03
N HIS A 431 22.43 21.99 3.21
CA HIS A 431 23.63 22.40 2.49
C HIS A 431 23.36 22.84 1.04
N ARG A 432 22.08 23.00 0.64
CA ARG A 432 21.69 23.30 -0.75
C ARG A 432 22.32 24.57 -1.35
N ASP A 433 22.63 25.55 -0.50
CA ASP A 433 23.20 26.83 -0.95
C ASP A 433 24.72 26.72 -1.17
N ASN A 434 25.35 25.67 -0.63
CA ASN A 434 26.80 25.45 -0.67
C ASN A 434 27.23 24.26 -1.53
N ILE A 435 26.27 23.46 -2.02
CA ILE A 435 26.50 22.26 -2.83
C ILE A 435 25.75 22.41 -4.15
N GLU A 436 26.42 22.11 -5.26
CA GLU A 436 25.79 22.11 -6.58
C GLU A 436 24.53 21.24 -6.60
N SER A 437 23.44 21.76 -7.18
CA SER A 437 22.15 21.07 -7.21
C SER A 437 22.22 19.67 -7.83
N LYS A 438 23.04 19.47 -8.87
CA LYS A 438 23.27 18.15 -9.49
C LYS A 438 23.87 17.15 -8.48
N THR A 439 24.88 17.58 -7.74
CA THR A 439 25.53 16.76 -6.71
C THR A 439 24.56 16.45 -5.57
N LEU A 440 23.84 17.46 -5.07
CA LEU A 440 22.84 17.26 -4.02
C LEU A 440 21.76 16.27 -4.46
N ASN A 441 21.26 16.39 -5.70
CA ASN A 441 20.22 15.50 -6.23
C ASN A 441 20.69 14.04 -6.30
N THR A 442 21.92 13.78 -6.75
CA THR A 442 22.51 12.43 -6.75
C THR A 442 22.67 11.87 -5.32
N ILE A 443 23.03 12.70 -4.35
CA ILE A 443 23.14 12.25 -2.96
C ILE A 443 21.75 11.94 -2.38
N LEU A 444 20.78 12.82 -2.63
CA LEU A 444 19.39 12.61 -2.19
C LEU A 444 18.75 11.37 -2.84
N GLN A 445 19.12 11.05 -4.08
CA GLN A 445 18.74 9.81 -4.76
C GLN A 445 19.15 8.56 -3.96
N LEU A 446 20.37 8.54 -3.41
CA LEU A 446 20.84 7.46 -2.53
C LEU A 446 20.18 7.49 -1.14
N MET A 447 19.93 8.68 -0.57
CA MET A 447 19.32 8.81 0.77
C MET A 447 17.83 8.46 0.79
N THR A 448 17.15 8.54 -0.35
CA THR A 448 15.70 8.25 -0.46
C THR A 448 15.40 6.81 -0.90
N ALA A 449 16.40 6.10 -1.44
CA ALA A 449 16.30 4.71 -1.88
C ALA A 449 15.94 3.76 -0.72
N VAL A 450 14.75 3.15 -0.80
CA VAL A 450 14.19 2.23 0.21
C VAL A 450 14.79 0.83 0.12
N ALA A 451 15.03 0.16 1.23
CA ALA A 451 15.73 -1.13 1.25
C ALA A 451 14.88 -2.35 0.79
N SER A 452 13.57 -2.19 0.67
CA SER A 452 12.64 -3.30 0.43
C SER A 452 11.43 -2.92 -0.41
N SER A 453 10.94 -3.89 -1.17
CA SER A 453 9.66 -3.84 -1.88
C SER A 453 8.43 -4.10 -1.01
N ALA A 454 8.60 -4.39 0.29
CA ALA A 454 7.49 -4.72 1.20
C ALA A 454 6.45 -3.59 1.35
N GLY A 455 6.85 -2.33 1.14
CA GLY A 455 5.92 -1.20 1.10
C GLY A 455 4.84 -1.37 0.03
N VAL A 456 5.20 -1.93 -1.13
CA VAL A 456 4.26 -2.24 -2.20
C VAL A 456 3.45 -3.50 -1.92
N GLU A 457 4.01 -4.52 -1.26
CA GLU A 457 3.22 -5.68 -0.80
C GLU A 457 2.10 -5.26 0.17
N ARG A 458 2.35 -4.28 1.05
CA ARG A 458 1.32 -3.70 1.94
C ARG A 458 0.24 -2.96 1.13
N VAL A 459 0.65 -2.23 0.10
CA VAL A 459 -0.24 -1.55 -0.84
C VAL A 459 -1.09 -2.57 -1.60
N PHE A 460 -0.52 -3.68 -2.11
CA PHE A 460 -1.27 -4.77 -2.74
C PHE A 460 -2.16 -5.53 -1.77
N SER A 461 -1.76 -5.68 -0.51
CA SER A 461 -2.63 -6.25 0.53
C SER A 461 -3.86 -5.36 0.76
N SER A 462 -3.66 -4.04 0.77
CA SER A 462 -4.76 -3.06 0.81
C SER A 462 -5.58 -3.10 -0.49
N TYR A 463 -4.93 -3.29 -1.63
CA TYR A 463 -5.58 -3.50 -2.93
C TYR A 463 -6.52 -4.71 -2.89
N GLY A 464 -6.14 -5.83 -2.26
CA GLY A 464 -7.02 -6.99 -2.08
C GLY A 464 -8.24 -6.73 -1.17
N LEU A 465 -8.15 -5.76 -0.25
CA LEU A 465 -9.27 -5.33 0.61
C LEU A 465 -10.20 -4.34 -0.09
N VAL A 466 -9.66 -3.52 -0.99
CA VAL A 466 -10.34 -2.43 -1.70
C VAL A 466 -10.96 -2.94 -3.01
N HIS A 467 -10.26 -3.85 -3.69
CA HIS A 467 -10.63 -4.52 -4.92
C HIS A 467 -10.86 -6.00 -4.64
N SER A 468 -12.12 -6.35 -4.37
CA SER A 468 -12.58 -7.73 -4.44
C SER A 468 -13.66 -7.84 -5.52
N LYS A 469 -13.77 -9.01 -6.17
CA LYS A 469 -14.85 -9.31 -7.14
C LYS A 469 -16.25 -8.99 -6.61
N LEU A 470 -16.41 -8.97 -5.29
CA LEU A 470 -17.67 -8.76 -4.57
C LEU A 470 -17.99 -7.30 -4.26
N LYS A 471 -17.01 -6.38 -4.21
CA LYS A 471 -17.22 -5.01 -3.66
C LYS A 471 -17.23 -3.92 -4.73
N ASN A 472 -16.15 -3.76 -5.50
CA ASN A 472 -16.01 -2.71 -6.53
C ASN A 472 -15.30 -3.28 -7.78
N ARG A 473 -16.01 -3.44 -8.91
CA ARG A 473 -15.40 -3.88 -10.18
C ARG A 473 -14.75 -2.69 -10.89
N LEU A 474 -13.51 -2.37 -10.53
CA LEU A 474 -12.72 -1.32 -11.18
C LEU A 474 -11.66 -1.92 -12.11
N GLY A 475 -11.36 -1.20 -13.19
CA GLY A 475 -10.15 -1.46 -13.99
C GLY A 475 -8.88 -1.09 -13.19
N THR A 476 -7.73 -1.58 -13.64
CA THR A 476 -6.43 -1.43 -12.97
C THR A 476 -6.09 0.03 -12.62
N GLU A 477 -6.25 0.95 -13.57
CA GLU A 477 -5.98 2.39 -13.39
C GLU A 477 -6.81 3.02 -12.26
N LYS A 478 -8.13 2.77 -12.26
CA LYS A 478 -9.05 3.31 -11.24
C LYS A 478 -8.81 2.70 -9.87
N ALA A 479 -8.49 1.41 -9.82
CA ALA A 479 -8.16 0.74 -8.59
C ALA A 479 -6.85 1.27 -7.97
N ALA A 480 -5.85 1.62 -8.79
CA ALA A 480 -4.62 2.25 -8.31
C ALA A 480 -4.89 3.62 -7.66
N LYS A 481 -5.69 4.48 -8.31
CA LYS A 481 -6.12 5.78 -7.74
C LYS A 481 -6.86 5.61 -6.41
N LEU A 482 -7.74 4.61 -6.31
CA LEU A 482 -8.51 4.35 -5.09
C LEU A 482 -7.61 3.89 -3.92
N VAL A 483 -6.61 3.05 -4.20
CA VAL A 483 -5.66 2.59 -3.18
C VAL A 483 -4.76 3.73 -2.69
N PHE A 484 -4.36 4.64 -3.58
CA PHE A 484 -3.66 5.87 -3.21
C PHE A 484 -4.48 6.68 -2.18
N LEU A 485 -5.75 6.97 -2.51
CA LEU A 485 -6.64 7.77 -1.66
C LEU A 485 -6.97 7.10 -0.33
N PHE A 486 -7.11 5.77 -0.31
CA PHE A 486 -7.32 5.00 0.92
C PHE A 486 -6.11 5.13 1.86
N LYS A 487 -4.89 5.12 1.31
CA LYS A 487 -3.67 5.21 2.12
C LYS A 487 -3.44 6.62 2.65
N GLU A 488 -3.54 7.65 1.81
CA GLU A 488 -3.32 9.05 2.20
C GLU A 488 -4.26 9.48 3.35
N ASN A 489 -5.56 9.22 3.19
CA ASN A 489 -6.56 9.66 4.15
C ASN A 489 -6.64 8.80 5.42
N SER A 490 -6.03 7.61 5.44
CA SER A 490 -5.88 6.82 6.67
C SER A 490 -4.85 7.42 7.63
N PHE A 491 -4.05 8.41 7.19
CA PHE A 491 -2.96 9.03 7.95
C PHE A 491 -3.18 10.53 8.25
N HIS A 492 -4.29 11.13 7.82
CA HIS A 492 -4.56 12.56 7.98
C HIS A 492 -4.95 12.95 9.41
N GLU A 493 -4.00 12.82 10.34
CA GLU A 493 -4.01 13.51 11.62
C GLU A 493 -2.84 14.51 11.79
N ARG A 494 -1.89 14.68 10.85
CA ARG A 494 -0.78 15.66 11.03
C ARG A 494 -0.30 16.39 9.77
N CYS A 495 -0.44 17.72 9.86
CA CYS A 495 0.35 18.83 9.29
C CYS A 495 0.13 19.33 7.85
N GLU A 496 -0.08 20.64 7.79
CA GLU A 496 -0.23 21.52 6.62
C GLU A 496 1.14 22.02 6.08
N THR A 497 1.20 22.12 4.75
CA THR A 497 1.94 23.07 3.89
C THR A 497 3.43 23.37 4.14
N THR A 498 4.30 22.92 3.23
CA THR A 498 5.35 23.78 2.64
C THR A 498 5.40 23.63 1.12
N ASN A 499 5.95 24.64 0.42
CA ASN A 499 6.15 24.68 -1.04
C ASN A 499 7.65 24.63 -1.32
N GLY A 500 8.14 23.48 -1.79
CA GLY A 500 9.50 23.30 -2.29
C GLY A 500 9.57 22.36 -3.51
N PRO A 501 10.69 22.30 -4.24
CA PRO A 501 10.83 21.39 -5.38
C PRO A 501 10.75 19.94 -4.91
N LYS A 502 9.81 19.20 -5.52
CA LYS A 502 9.41 17.84 -5.13
C LYS A 502 10.38 16.81 -5.72
N MET A 503 11.09 16.10 -4.85
CA MET A 503 11.81 14.87 -5.21
C MET A 503 11.52 13.79 -4.17
N ALA A 504 10.79 12.76 -4.58
CA ALA A 504 10.95 11.36 -4.20
C ALA A 504 9.74 10.56 -4.71
N PHE A 505 9.91 9.80 -5.79
CA PHE A 505 9.09 8.62 -6.03
C PHE A 505 10.03 7.44 -6.22
N VAL A 506 9.86 6.41 -5.38
CA VAL A 506 10.47 5.10 -5.61
C VAL A 506 9.51 4.36 -6.54
N VAL A 507 9.97 4.04 -7.75
CA VAL A 507 9.23 3.14 -8.61
C VAL A 507 9.56 1.72 -8.16
N LEU A 508 8.57 1.12 -7.51
CA LEU A 508 8.61 -0.25 -7.01
C LEU A 508 7.95 -1.14 -8.04
N LEU A 509 8.75 -1.82 -8.86
CA LEU A 509 8.28 -2.84 -9.79
C LEU A 509 8.28 -4.19 -9.09
N GLU A 510 7.14 -4.60 -8.55
CA GLU A 510 6.91 -5.98 -8.14
C GLU A 510 6.24 -6.73 -9.29
N MET A 511 7.03 -7.47 -10.06
CA MET A 511 6.54 -8.26 -11.20
C MET A 511 6.25 -9.69 -10.73
N LYS A 512 5.00 -9.97 -10.36
CA LYS A 512 4.57 -11.33 -10.02
C LYS A 512 4.22 -12.12 -11.28
N GLU A 513 4.99 -13.17 -11.57
CA GLU A 513 4.50 -14.30 -12.36
C GLU A 513 3.28 -14.89 -11.65
N ASN A 514 2.15 -14.91 -12.35
CA ASN A 514 0.85 -15.31 -11.80
C ASN A 514 0.32 -14.38 -10.70
N ILE A 515 -0.31 -13.27 -11.11
CA ILE A 515 -1.63 -12.98 -10.53
C ILE A 515 -2.59 -14.07 -11.04
N LYS A 516 -2.40 -15.31 -10.58
CA LYS A 516 -3.57 -16.11 -10.23
C LYS A 516 -4.09 -15.45 -8.96
N VAL A 517 -4.92 -14.41 -9.11
CA VAL A 517 -6.01 -14.31 -8.15
C VAL A 517 -6.82 -15.58 -8.43
N ASP A 518 -6.49 -16.65 -7.70
CA ASP A 518 -7.28 -17.85 -7.74
C ASP A 518 -8.61 -17.50 -7.09
N PHE A 519 -9.54 -17.07 -7.94
CA PHE A 519 -10.86 -16.61 -7.55
C PHE A 519 -11.78 -17.77 -7.13
N ASN A 520 -11.23 -18.95 -6.83
CA ASN A 520 -11.99 -20.18 -6.65
C ASN A 520 -11.84 -20.91 -5.30
N THR A 521 -11.20 -20.34 -4.28
CA THR A 521 -11.09 -21.03 -2.96
C THR A 521 -11.82 -20.35 -1.80
N ALA A 522 -12.90 -19.60 -2.09
CA ALA A 522 -13.80 -19.08 -1.05
C ALA A 522 -15.27 -19.52 -1.23
N VAL A 523 -15.56 -20.47 -2.13
CA VAL A 523 -16.89 -21.11 -2.22
C VAL A 523 -16.70 -22.60 -2.45
N LYS A 524 -16.36 -23.33 -1.37
CA LYS A 524 -16.75 -24.73 -1.10
C LYS A 524 -16.07 -25.22 0.18
N LYS A 525 -16.72 -24.95 1.31
CA LYS A 525 -17.24 -25.93 2.29
C LYS A 525 -17.37 -25.25 3.64
N GLU A 526 -18.63 -24.97 3.96
CA GLU A 526 -19.18 -25.03 5.32
C GLU A 526 -18.79 -26.33 6.02
#